data_AF-A0A834SHH0-F1
#
_entry.id   AF-A0A834SHH0-F1
#
_cell.length_a   1.000
_cell.length_b   1.000
_cell.length_c   1.000
_cell.angle_alpha   90.00
_cell.angle_beta   90.00
_cell.angle_gamma   90.00
#
_symmetry.space_group_name_H-M   'P 1'
#
loop_
_entity.id
_entity.type
_entity.pdbx_description
1 polymer ?
#
loop_
_entity_poly.entity_id
_entity_poly.type
_entity_poly.pdbx_seq_one_letter_code
_entity_poly.pdbx_strand_id
1 'polypeptide(L)'
;MDGHRLLHMLRGKRLVFVGDSLNRNMWESLICILRNSVKNKKRVYEANGRVHFRGEASYSFIFKDYSFSVELFVSPFLVQEWEMPDKNGTKKQTLRLDLVGRSSDQYKDADIIIFNTGHWWTHDKTSKG
;
A
#
# COMPACT_ATOMS: atom_id res chain seq x y z
N MET A 1 17.95 13.87 6.57
CA MET A 1 16.68 13.45 7.22
C MET A 1 17.05 12.69 8.48
N ASP A 2 16.49 13.03 9.65
CA ASP A 2 16.78 12.33 10.90
C ASP A 2 15.74 11.23 11.12
N GLY A 3 16.11 9.98 10.85
CA GLY A 3 15.21 8.83 10.97
C GLY A 3 14.87 8.48 12.41
N HIS A 4 15.69 8.85 13.39
CA HIS A 4 15.38 8.64 14.80
C HIS A 4 14.28 9.60 15.25
N ARG A 5 14.38 10.88 14.86
CA ARG A 5 13.30 11.86 15.08
C ARG A 5 11.99 11.40 14.45
N LEU A 6 12.03 10.89 13.21
CA LEU A 6 10.83 10.40 12.53
C LEU A 6 10.21 9.19 13.25
N LEU A 7 11.01 8.23 13.73
CA LEU A 7 10.52 7.11 14.53
C LEU A 7 9.79 7.55 15.80
N HIS A 8 10.28 8.60 16.48
CA HIS A 8 9.59 9.15 17.66
C HIS A 8 8.28 9.84 17.31
N MET A 9 8.21 10.54 16.17
CA MET A 9 6.96 11.14 15.68
C MET A 9 5.92 10.08 15.30
N LEU A 10 6.37 8.92 14.82
CA LEU A 10 5.53 7.79 14.40
C LEU A 10 5.22 6.80 15.53
N ARG A 11 5.72 7.05 16.74
CA ARG A 11 5.50 6.16 17.90
C ARG A 11 4.01 5.97 18.17
N GLY A 12 3.60 4.72 18.31
CA GLY A 12 2.20 4.36 18.58
C GLY A 12 1.26 4.51 17.40
N LYS A 13 1.77 4.77 16.18
CA LYS A 13 0.95 5.01 14.99
C LYS A 13 0.96 3.83 14.02
N ARG A 14 -0.10 3.76 13.22
CA ARG A 14 -0.23 2.93 12.03
C ARG A 14 -0.14 3.80 10.78
N LEU A 15 0.94 3.64 10.02
CA LEU A 15 1.16 4.31 8.74
C LEU A 15 0.85 3.34 7.60
N VAL A 16 0.00 3.74 6.66
CA VAL A 16 -0.37 2.90 5.51
C VAL A 16 -0.07 3.62 4.21
N PHE A 17 0.59 2.93 3.28
CA PHE A 17 0.72 3.34 1.89
C PHE A 17 -0.30 2.57 1.06
N VAL A 18 -1.02 3.25 0.16
CA VAL A 18 -2.03 2.64 -0.70
C VAL A 18 -1.83 3.15 -2.12
N GLY A 19 -1.47 2.26 -3.04
CA GLY A 19 -1.19 2.71 -4.39
C GLY A 19 -0.48 1.72 -5.31
N ASP A 20 0.20 2.29 -6.29
CA ASP A 20 0.93 1.56 -7.33
C ASP A 20 2.40 1.22 -6.96
N SER A 21 3.17 0.77 -7.95
CA SER A 21 4.57 0.38 -7.79
C SER A 21 5.48 1.51 -7.33
N LEU A 22 5.19 2.78 -7.65
CA LEU A 22 5.97 3.90 -7.11
C LEU A 22 5.72 4.05 -5.63
N ASN A 23 4.49 3.77 -5.18
CA ASN A 23 4.16 3.78 -3.77
C ASN A 23 4.92 2.71 -2.99
N ARG A 24 5.03 1.51 -3.57
CA ARG A 24 5.88 0.43 -3.05
C ARG A 24 7.33 0.86 -2.89
N ASN A 25 7.90 1.54 -3.88
CA ASN A 25 9.28 2.03 -3.80
C ASN A 25 9.46 3.04 -2.65
N MET A 26 8.50 3.95 -2.46
CA MET A 26 8.52 4.89 -1.33
C MET A 26 8.43 4.17 0.02
N TRP A 27 7.55 3.17 0.13
CA TRP A 27 7.39 2.34 1.32
C TRP A 27 8.69 1.58 1.67
N GLU A 28 9.33 0.92 0.68
CA GLU A 28 10.61 0.21 0.89
C GLU A 28 11.72 1.19 1.30
N SER A 29 11.80 2.35 0.65
CA SER A 29 12.76 3.40 0.97
C SER A 29 12.61 3.88 2.42
N LEU A 30 11.38 4.16 2.86
CA LEU A 30 11.09 4.58 4.23
C LEU A 30 11.51 3.50 5.22
N ILE A 31 11.15 2.23 4.99
CA ILE A 31 11.54 1.12 5.88
C ILE A 31 13.06 1.06 6.03
N CYS A 32 13.81 1.20 4.94
CA CYS A 32 15.28 1.22 4.98
C CYS A 32 15.83 2.37 5.83
N ILE A 33 15.30 3.59 5.68
CA ILE A 33 15.70 4.75 6.49
C ILE A 33 15.43 4.50 7.98
N LEU A 34 14.22 4.03 8.30
CA LEU A 34 13.80 3.82 9.68
C LEU A 34 14.55 2.64 10.33
N ARG A 35 14.74 1.53 9.61
CA ARG A 35 15.46 0.34 10.09
C ARG A 35 16.94 0.62 10.35
N ASN A 36 17.55 1.57 9.63
CA ASN A 36 18.92 2.00 9.93
C ASN A 36 19.01 2.96 11.13
N SER A 37 17.88 3.53 11.55
CA SER A 37 17.81 4.45 12.70
C SER A 37 17.46 3.76 14.02
N VAL A 38 17.15 2.46 14.00
CA VAL A 38 16.92 1.67 15.23
C VAL A 38 18.23 1.10 15.79
N LYS A 39 18.32 1.04 17.12
CA LYS A 39 19.47 0.40 17.81
C LYS A 39 19.49 -1.11 17.62
N ASN A 40 18.33 -1.77 17.81
CA ASN A 40 18.21 -3.21 17.70
C ASN A 40 17.39 -3.61 16.46
N LYS A 41 18.07 -3.95 15.36
CA LYS A 41 17.43 -4.35 14.11
C LYS A 41 16.60 -5.63 14.21
N LYS A 42 16.82 -6.48 15.24
CA LYS A 42 16.00 -7.69 15.50
C LYS A 42 14.59 -7.35 15.99
N ARG A 43 14.36 -6.11 16.45
CA ARG A 43 13.05 -5.58 16.89
C ARG A 43 12.24 -4.99 15.73
N VAL A 44 12.76 -5.09 14.51
CA VAL A 44 12.09 -4.69 13.27
C VAL A 44 11.90 -5.93 12.41
N TYR A 45 10.65 -6.28 12.11
CA TYR A 45 10.31 -7.50 11.38
C TYR A 45 9.04 -7.32 10.55
N GLU A 46 8.92 -8.11 9.50
CA GLU A 46 7.69 -8.21 8.70
C GLU A 46 6.63 -8.97 9.49
N ALA A 47 5.41 -8.42 9.56
CA ALA A 47 4.29 -9.07 10.20
C ALA A 47 3.65 -10.08 9.25
N ASN A 48 3.62 -11.36 9.65
CA ASN A 48 2.85 -12.45 9.03
C ASN A 48 3.02 -12.70 7.51
N GLY A 49 4.12 -12.26 6.89
CA GLY A 49 4.42 -12.53 5.48
C GLY A 49 3.37 -11.95 4.51
N ARG A 50 3.54 -12.22 3.21
CA ARG A 50 2.66 -11.68 2.16
C ARG A 50 1.23 -12.22 2.33
N VAL A 51 0.30 -11.37 2.74
CA VAL A 51 -1.13 -11.71 2.79
C VAL A 51 -1.77 -11.27 1.48
N HIS A 52 -2.22 -12.23 0.68
CA HIS A 52 -3.06 -11.98 -0.50
C HIS A 52 -4.52 -11.99 -0.08
N PHE A 53 -5.13 -10.81 0.04
CA PHE A 53 -6.57 -10.71 0.28
C PHE A 53 -7.28 -10.43 -1.04
N ARG A 54 -8.11 -11.38 -1.50
CA ARG A 54 -9.00 -11.23 -2.68
C ARG A 54 -8.30 -10.67 -3.96
N GLY A 55 -7.02 -10.98 -4.14
CA GLY A 55 -6.21 -10.56 -5.29
C GLY A 55 -5.21 -9.43 -5.02
N GLU A 56 -5.35 -8.70 -3.90
CA GLU A 56 -4.49 -7.57 -3.55
C GLU A 56 -3.43 -8.01 -2.52
N ALA A 57 -2.15 -7.79 -2.84
CA ALA A 57 -1.05 -8.11 -1.92
C ALA A 57 -0.92 -6.98 -0.88
N SER A 58 -0.85 -7.37 0.39
CA SER A 58 -0.53 -6.47 1.50
C SER A 58 0.77 -6.87 2.18
N TYR A 59 1.52 -5.87 2.65
CA TYR A 59 2.79 -6.04 3.36
C TYR A 59 2.78 -5.17 4.62
N SER A 60 3.42 -5.64 5.69
CA SER A 60 3.45 -4.92 6.97
C SER A 60 4.78 -5.10 7.68
N PHE A 61 5.40 -4.01 8.13
CA PHE A 61 6.58 -4.03 8.97
C PHE A 61 6.30 -3.41 10.34
N ILE A 62 6.74 -4.09 11.40
CA ILE A 62 6.56 -3.68 12.79
C ILE A 62 7.88 -3.20 13.36
N PHE A 63 7.87 -2.01 13.95
CA PHE A 63 8.96 -1.43 14.74
C PHE A 63 8.60 -1.53 16.23
N LYS A 64 8.94 -2.68 16.84
CA LYS A 64 8.41 -3.09 18.14
C LYS A 64 8.74 -2.13 19.29
N ASP A 65 9.91 -1.49 19.27
CA ASP A 65 10.34 -0.51 20.31
C ASP A 65 9.58 0.82 20.25
N TYR A 66 8.87 1.07 19.15
CA TYR A 66 8.13 2.29 18.89
C TYR A 66 6.62 2.06 18.84
N SER A 67 6.16 0.82 19.02
CA SER A 67 4.74 0.46 18.80
C SER A 67 4.21 1.04 17.47
N PHE A 68 5.04 0.99 16.43
CA PHE A 68 4.79 1.60 15.13
C PHE A 68 4.69 0.51 14.07
N SER A 69 3.70 0.61 13.19
CA SER A 69 3.59 -0.24 11.99
C SER A 69 3.57 0.60 10.72
N VAL A 70 4.19 0.06 9.67
CA VAL A 70 4.15 0.62 8.32
C VAL A 70 3.72 -0.44 7.32
N GLU A 71 2.65 -0.15 6.59
CA GLU A 71 1.94 -1.12 5.75
C GLU A 71 1.85 -0.63 4.31
N LEU A 72 1.70 -1.56 3.38
CA LEU A 72 1.46 -1.30 1.97
C LEU A 72 0.25 -2.12 1.51
N PHE A 73 -0.72 -1.45 0.89
CA PHE A 73 -1.81 -2.06 0.15
C PHE A 73 -1.64 -1.74 -1.34
N VAL A 74 -1.46 -2.78 -2.15
CA VAL A 74 -1.34 -2.60 -3.60
C VAL A 74 -2.73 -2.33 -4.17
N SER A 75 -2.95 -1.10 -4.60
CA SER A 75 -4.18 -0.64 -5.23
C SER A 75 -3.81 0.33 -6.35
N PRO A 76 -3.42 -0.16 -7.54
CA PRO A 76 -2.81 0.67 -8.57
C PRO A 76 -3.70 1.84 -9.03
N PHE A 77 -5.02 1.63 -9.01
CA PHE A 77 -6.02 2.61 -9.42
C PHE A 77 -6.78 3.25 -8.25
N LEU A 78 -6.57 2.80 -7.00
CA LEU A 78 -7.34 3.15 -5.79
C LEU A 78 -8.84 2.80 -5.81
N VAL A 79 -9.42 2.67 -7.01
CA VAL A 79 -10.81 2.31 -7.25
C VAL A 79 -10.94 0.83 -7.60
N GLN A 80 -12.17 0.31 -7.55
CA GLN A 80 -12.43 -1.09 -7.77
C GLN A 80 -12.28 -1.48 -9.25
N GLU A 81 -11.44 -2.48 -9.53
CA GLU A 81 -11.38 -3.17 -10.81
C GLU A 81 -12.64 -4.01 -11.05
N TRP A 82 -13.09 -4.06 -12.29
CA TRP A 82 -14.34 -4.68 -12.70
C TRP A 82 -14.21 -5.36 -14.06
N GLU A 83 -15.16 -6.22 -14.41
CA GLU A 83 -15.23 -6.87 -15.73
C GLU A 83 -16.58 -6.58 -16.37
N MET A 84 -16.56 -6.07 -17.60
CA MET A 84 -17.76 -5.88 -18.41
C MET A 84 -17.71 -6.79 -19.65
N PRO A 85 -18.82 -7.44 -20.02
CA PRO A 85 -18.88 -8.19 -21.27
C PRO A 85 -18.82 -7.24 -22.47
N ASP A 86 -17.99 -7.60 -23.44
CA ASP A 86 -17.90 -6.94 -24.75
C ASP A 86 -18.89 -7.57 -25.74
N LYS A 87 -19.14 -6.90 -26.87
CA LYS A 87 -20.07 -7.32 -27.94
C LYS A 87 -19.80 -8.73 -28.48
N ASN A 88 -18.55 -9.20 -28.39
CA ASN A 88 -18.13 -10.52 -28.84
C ASN A 88 -18.18 -11.59 -27.72
N GLY A 89 -18.70 -11.26 -26.53
CA GLY A 89 -18.77 -12.17 -25.38
C GLY A 89 -17.45 -12.28 -24.59
N THR A 90 -16.39 -11.60 -25.00
CA THR A 90 -15.14 -11.46 -24.25
C THR A 90 -15.30 -10.52 -23.06
N LYS A 91 -14.59 -10.75 -21.96
CA LYS A 91 -14.59 -9.85 -20.81
C LYS A 91 -13.53 -8.76 -20.95
N LYS A 92 -13.93 -7.51 -20.80
CA LYS A 92 -13.06 -6.33 -20.79
C LYS A 92 -12.86 -5.84 -19.36
N GLN A 93 -11.61 -5.59 -18.97
CA GLN A 93 -11.29 -5.10 -17.61
C GLN A 93 -11.57 -3.61 -17.52
N THR A 94 -12.50 -3.21 -16.67
CA THR A 94 -12.94 -1.82 -16.49
C THR A 94 -12.67 -1.36 -15.06
N LEU A 95 -12.85 -0.06 -14.79
CA LEU A 95 -12.75 0.51 -13.45
C LEU A 95 -14.10 1.08 -13.02
N ARG A 96 -14.48 0.83 -11.77
CA ARG A 96 -15.64 1.44 -11.12
C ARG A 96 -15.20 2.66 -10.31
N LEU A 97 -15.22 3.83 -10.96
CA LEU A 97 -14.72 5.08 -10.38
C LEU A 97 -15.53 5.57 -9.16
N ASP A 98 -16.73 5.04 -8.97
CA ASP A 98 -17.64 5.32 -7.86
C ASP A 98 -17.35 4.46 -6.61
N LEU A 99 -16.47 3.46 -6.72
CA LEU A 99 -16.16 2.52 -5.63
C LEU A 99 -14.67 2.52 -5.32
N VAL A 100 -14.33 2.73 -4.04
CA VAL A 100 -12.96 2.54 -3.55
C VAL A 100 -12.60 1.05 -3.60
N GLY A 101 -11.32 0.76 -3.78
CA GLY A 101 -10.77 -0.60 -3.76
C GLY A 101 -11.24 -1.41 -2.54
N ARG A 102 -11.35 -2.73 -2.75
CA ARG A 102 -11.97 -3.66 -1.79
C ARG A 102 -11.20 -3.78 -0.46
N SER A 103 -9.94 -3.39 -0.44
CA SER A 103 -9.09 -3.37 0.76
C SER A 103 -9.31 -2.15 1.65
N SER A 104 -10.14 -1.18 1.27
CA SER A 104 -10.34 0.08 2.03
C SER A 104 -10.74 -0.14 3.48
N ASP A 105 -11.60 -1.11 3.77
CA ASP A 105 -11.98 -1.45 5.14
C ASP A 105 -10.81 -1.88 6.03
N GLN A 106 -9.69 -2.33 5.45
CA GLN A 106 -8.53 -2.79 6.21
C GLN A 106 -7.63 -1.63 6.63
N TYR A 107 -7.59 -0.52 5.87
CA TYR A 107 -6.69 0.59 6.14
C TYR A 107 -7.38 1.90 6.53
N LYS A 108 -8.71 1.99 6.42
CA LYS A 108 -9.47 3.22 6.70
C LYS A 108 -9.26 3.78 8.10
N ASP A 109 -8.96 2.93 9.08
CA ASP A 109 -8.77 3.32 10.48
C ASP A 109 -7.29 3.57 10.84
N ALA A 110 -6.40 3.70 9.85
CA ALA A 110 -5.00 4.04 10.11
C ALA A 110 -4.82 5.50 10.54
N ASP A 111 -3.81 5.76 11.38
CA ASP A 111 -3.50 7.13 11.83
C ASP A 111 -3.02 8.02 10.68
N ILE A 112 -2.31 7.44 9.72
CA ILE A 112 -1.75 8.15 8.56
C ILE A 112 -1.90 7.26 7.33
N ILE A 113 -2.51 7.80 6.27
CA ILE A 113 -2.64 7.13 4.98
C ILE A 113 -1.97 7.97 3.89
N ILE A 114 -1.11 7.35 3.09
CA ILE A 114 -0.43 7.97 1.96
C ILE A 114 -0.89 7.28 0.68
N PHE A 115 -1.63 8.02 -0.14
CA PHE A 115 -2.10 7.54 -1.44
C PHE A 115 -1.15 7.94 -2.56
N ASN A 116 -0.93 7.05 -3.52
CA ASN A 116 -0.33 7.40 -4.80
C ASN A 116 -0.93 6.56 -5.93
N THR A 117 -1.42 7.23 -6.97
CA THR A 117 -1.86 6.59 -8.20
C THR A 117 -1.53 7.49 -9.38
N GLY A 118 -0.81 6.95 -10.37
CA GLY A 118 -0.43 7.71 -11.56
C GLY A 118 0.20 6.85 -12.64
N HIS A 119 1.09 5.93 -12.25
CA HIS A 119 1.87 5.13 -13.20
C HIS A 119 1.02 4.12 -14.00
N TRP A 120 -0.20 3.85 -13.52
CA TRP A 120 -1.17 2.96 -14.18
C TRP A 120 -2.20 3.69 -15.04
N TRP A 121 -2.30 5.03 -14.93
CA TRP A 121 -3.21 5.84 -15.74
C TRP A 121 -2.60 6.20 -17.09
N THR A 122 -2.32 5.20 -17.92
CA THR A 122 -1.81 5.38 -19.29
C THR A 122 -2.73 4.71 -20.29
N HIS A 123 -2.79 5.25 -21.51
CA HIS A 123 -3.64 4.67 -22.57
C HIS A 123 -3.39 3.16 -22.75
N ASP A 124 -2.14 2.69 -22.72
CA ASP A 124 -1.86 1.27 -22.87
C ASP A 124 -2.46 0.38 -21.78
N LYS A 125 -2.59 0.90 -20.56
CA LYS A 125 -3.07 0.19 -19.37
C LYS A 125 -4.54 0.45 -19.06
N THR A 126 -5.13 1.54 -19.53
CA THR A 126 -6.53 1.92 -19.26
C THR A 126 -7.44 1.89 -20.48
N SER A 127 -6.93 2.07 -21.71
CA SER A 127 -7.76 2.13 -22.92
C SER A 127 -8.05 0.76 -23.56
N LYS A 128 -7.23 -0.24 -23.23
CA LYS A 128 -7.52 -1.65 -23.57
C LYS A 128 -8.54 -2.29 -22.62
N GLY A 129 -8.92 -1.55 -21.58
CA GLY A 129 -9.97 -1.89 -20.62
C GLY A 129 -11.32 -1.30 -20.97
#